data_AF-A0A0F9PH51-F1
#
_entry.id   AF-A0A0F9PH51-F1
#
_cell.length_a   1.000
_cell.length_b   1.000
_cell.length_c   1.000
_cell.angle_alpha   90.00
_cell.angle_beta   90.00
_cell.angle_gamma   90.00
#
_symmetry.space_group_name_H-M   'P 1'
#
loop_
_entity.id
_entity.type
_entity.pdbx_description
1 polymer ?
#
loop_
_entity_poly.entity_id
_entity_poly.type
_entity_poly.pdbx_seq_one_letter_code
_entity_poly.pdbx_strand_id
1 'polypeptide(L)'
;MKLFHDYKAISFHAFWSRDTSKVINEVLNKKSKSYATHHDIFLRFINDKLFKGQGVLNKEFRREGKKYPDLLIPSKTEGKEYEIVELRTHTSELKYLRRELNKREKIFASSDYLYFAYFLRRVWKEKNEILKVHECIYYLVIISIPKTTEKIPINELEAVIKMGAEDFTKKVAEESGIDSVKEELLGVENMFKTVDLERRLEEKKDLIRKKESVIQEKEDVIKEKESVIQEKEGVIQEKESVIREKEKVIKEKEKVIKEKEKVIKEKEREIKQLKNQLD
;
A
#
# COMPACT_ATOMS: atom_id res chain seq x y z
N MET A 1 -48.19 12.66 -18.56
CA MET A 1 -47.41 12.07 -17.45
C MET A 1 -47.00 10.64 -17.81
N LYS A 2 -45.87 10.49 -18.52
CA LYS A 2 -45.44 9.23 -19.15
C LYS A 2 -43.93 8.96 -18.93
N LEU A 3 -43.37 9.48 -17.83
CA LEU A 3 -41.93 9.47 -17.58
C LEU A 3 -41.48 8.23 -16.77
N PHE A 4 -42.36 7.65 -15.94
CA PHE A 4 -41.99 6.55 -15.02
C PHE A 4 -41.66 5.19 -15.66
N HIS A 5 -42.06 4.91 -16.91
CA HIS A 5 -41.81 3.60 -17.52
C HIS A 5 -40.39 3.47 -18.10
N ASP A 6 -39.84 4.53 -18.71
CA ASP A 6 -38.54 4.48 -19.37
C ASP A 6 -37.37 4.48 -18.35
N TYR A 7 -37.59 5.00 -17.13
CA TYR A 7 -36.59 4.98 -16.05
C TYR A 7 -36.32 3.60 -15.45
N LYS A 8 -37.30 2.69 -15.48
CA LYS A 8 -37.11 1.30 -15.01
C LYS A 8 -36.08 0.53 -15.84
N ALA A 9 -35.71 1.04 -17.02
CA ALA A 9 -34.78 0.38 -17.92
C ALA A 9 -33.30 0.68 -17.63
N ILE A 10 -32.98 1.69 -16.80
CA ILE A 10 -31.60 1.92 -16.35
C ILE A 10 -31.28 0.89 -15.27
N SER A 11 -30.21 0.11 -15.46
CA SER A 11 -29.78 -0.90 -14.49
C SER A 11 -28.41 -0.60 -13.93
N PHE A 12 -28.25 -0.87 -12.63
CA PHE A 12 -27.01 -0.70 -11.90
C PHE A 12 -26.45 -2.07 -11.52
N HIS A 13 -25.16 -2.26 -11.74
CA HIS A 13 -24.45 -3.51 -11.45
C HIS A 13 -23.23 -3.18 -10.61
N ALA A 14 -22.99 -3.93 -9.54
CA ALA A 14 -21.83 -3.77 -8.69
C ALA A 14 -21.02 -5.06 -8.67
N PHE A 15 -19.71 -4.90 -8.68
CA PHE A 15 -18.75 -5.96 -8.40
C PHE A 15 -17.90 -5.49 -7.22
N TRP A 16 -17.69 -6.35 -6.22
CA TRP A 16 -16.87 -6.03 -5.06
C TRP A 16 -15.91 -7.16 -4.72
N SER A 17 -15.04 -6.93 -3.74
CA SER A 17 -14.10 -7.93 -3.25
C SER A 17 -13.06 -8.33 -4.33
N ARG A 18 -12.95 -9.62 -4.59
CA ARG A 18 -11.92 -10.24 -5.41
C ARG A 18 -11.93 -9.79 -6.87
N ASP A 19 -13.12 -9.58 -7.44
CA ASP A 19 -13.26 -9.28 -8.87
C ASP A 19 -12.79 -7.86 -9.20
N THR A 20 -13.20 -6.89 -8.41
CA THR A 20 -12.76 -5.50 -8.57
C THR A 20 -11.27 -5.35 -8.31
N SER A 21 -10.75 -6.05 -7.31
CA SER A 21 -9.31 -6.04 -7.02
C SER A 21 -8.49 -6.65 -8.17
N LYS A 22 -8.98 -7.74 -8.79
CA LYS A 22 -8.34 -8.35 -9.96
C LYS A 22 -8.24 -7.38 -11.14
N VAL A 23 -9.33 -6.70 -11.51
CA VAL A 23 -9.32 -5.80 -12.67
C VAL A 23 -8.44 -4.57 -12.41
N ILE A 24 -8.43 -4.04 -11.18
CA ILE A 24 -7.53 -2.95 -10.79
C ILE A 24 -6.06 -3.38 -10.92
N ASN A 25 -5.72 -4.54 -10.37
CA ASN A 25 -4.35 -5.06 -10.42
C ASN A 25 -3.91 -5.40 -11.85
N GLU A 26 -4.81 -5.92 -12.69
CA GLU A 26 -4.49 -6.17 -14.10
C GLU A 26 -4.13 -4.86 -14.82
N VAL A 27 -4.88 -3.78 -14.57
CA VAL A 27 -4.57 -2.45 -15.11
C VAL A 27 -3.23 -1.94 -14.59
N LEU A 28 -3.00 -1.99 -13.27
CA LEU A 28 -1.76 -1.48 -12.65
C LEU A 28 -0.50 -2.24 -13.08
N ASN A 29 -0.63 -3.53 -13.43
CA ASN A 29 0.48 -4.36 -13.87
C ASN A 29 0.82 -4.19 -15.36
N LYS A 30 0.02 -3.47 -16.15
CA LYS A 30 0.38 -3.19 -17.55
C LYS A 30 1.47 -2.13 -17.61
N LYS A 31 2.54 -2.44 -18.36
CA LYS A 31 3.63 -1.48 -18.67
C LYS A 31 3.15 -0.29 -19.50
N SER A 32 2.14 -0.51 -20.35
CA SER A 32 1.54 0.53 -21.20
C SER A 32 0.56 1.38 -20.40
N LYS A 33 0.73 2.70 -20.43
CA LYS A 33 -0.26 3.67 -19.92
C LYS A 33 -1.39 3.97 -20.93
N SER A 34 -1.46 3.21 -22.03
CA SER A 34 -2.45 3.45 -23.08
C SER A 34 -3.86 3.22 -22.57
N TYR A 35 -4.70 4.24 -22.72
CA TYR A 35 -6.12 4.17 -22.40
C TYR A 35 -6.81 3.01 -23.14
N ALA A 36 -6.40 2.72 -24.38
CA ALA A 36 -6.94 1.60 -25.15
C ALA A 36 -6.66 0.24 -24.50
N THR A 37 -5.47 0.06 -23.92
CA THR A 37 -5.12 -1.18 -23.21
C THR A 37 -5.95 -1.34 -21.94
N HIS A 38 -6.20 -0.26 -21.20
CA HIS A 38 -7.04 -0.30 -20.00
C HIS A 38 -8.51 -0.55 -20.35
N HIS A 39 -9.01 0.12 -21.39
CA HIS A 39 -10.37 -0.08 -21.90
C HIS A 39 -10.64 -1.54 -22.26
N ASP A 40 -9.69 -2.20 -22.94
CA ASP A 40 -9.81 -3.63 -23.29
C ASP A 40 -9.86 -4.57 -22.07
N ILE A 41 -9.20 -4.20 -20.97
CA ILE A 41 -9.25 -4.96 -19.72
C ILE A 41 -10.68 -4.89 -19.16
N PHE A 42 -11.27 -3.69 -19.11
CA PHE A 42 -12.64 -3.52 -18.64
C PHE A 42 -13.65 -4.22 -19.56
N LEU A 43 -13.49 -4.14 -20.88
CA LEU A 43 -14.39 -4.83 -21.80
C LEU A 43 -14.35 -6.35 -21.61
N ARG A 44 -13.17 -6.94 -21.42
CA ARG A 44 -13.05 -8.38 -21.09
C ARG A 44 -13.73 -8.70 -19.76
N PHE A 45 -13.47 -7.89 -18.74
CA PHE A 45 -14.06 -8.08 -17.42
C PHE A 45 -15.59 -8.04 -17.47
N ILE A 46 -16.17 -7.04 -18.15
CA ILE A 46 -17.61 -6.88 -18.32
C ILE A 46 -18.20 -8.05 -19.10
N ASN A 47 -17.55 -8.46 -20.19
CA ASN A 47 -17.99 -9.60 -20.99
C ASN A 47 -18.06 -10.89 -20.17
N ASP A 48 -17.01 -11.17 -19.39
CA ASP A 48 -16.98 -12.32 -18.48
C ASP A 48 -18.08 -12.25 -17.43
N LYS A 49 -18.18 -11.11 -16.73
CA LYS A 49 -19.02 -11.00 -15.53
C LYS A 49 -20.50 -10.81 -15.79
N LEU A 50 -20.87 -10.03 -16.81
CA LEU A 50 -22.28 -9.78 -17.13
C LEU A 50 -22.82 -10.74 -18.18
N PHE A 51 -21.96 -11.23 -19.07
CA PHE A 51 -22.39 -11.97 -20.26
C PHE A 51 -21.78 -13.36 -20.36
N LYS A 52 -21.08 -13.83 -19.31
CA LYS A 52 -20.46 -15.17 -19.27
C LYS A 52 -19.54 -15.44 -20.47
N GLY A 53 -18.89 -14.39 -20.97
CA GLY A 53 -18.00 -14.44 -22.12
C GLY A 53 -18.68 -14.58 -23.49
N GLN A 54 -20.01 -14.53 -23.56
CA GLN A 54 -20.76 -14.70 -24.82
C GLN A 54 -20.72 -13.47 -25.73
N GLY A 55 -20.28 -12.32 -25.21
CA GLY A 55 -20.11 -11.12 -26.03
C GLY A 55 -18.85 -11.18 -26.89
N VAL A 56 -18.89 -10.49 -28.03
CA VAL A 56 -17.80 -10.45 -29.01
C VAL A 56 -17.06 -9.12 -28.88
N LEU A 57 -15.76 -9.23 -28.59
CA LEU A 57 -14.82 -8.10 -28.56
C LEU A 57 -14.17 -7.98 -29.93
N ASN A 58 -14.40 -6.88 -30.65
CA ASN A 58 -13.86 -6.74 -32.00
C ASN A 58 -12.40 -6.22 -31.96
N LYS A 59 -11.44 -7.14 -31.74
CA LYS A 59 -10.01 -6.81 -31.57
C LYS A 59 -9.26 -6.57 -32.89
N GLU A 60 -9.72 -7.13 -34.01
CA GLU A 60 -8.91 -7.25 -35.23
C GLU A 60 -8.80 -5.96 -36.08
N PHE A 61 -9.58 -4.91 -35.79
CA PHE A 61 -9.82 -3.86 -36.78
C PHE A 61 -9.58 -2.43 -36.34
N ARG A 62 -8.87 -2.18 -35.23
CA ARG A 62 -8.41 -0.83 -34.83
C ARG A 62 -7.30 -0.28 -35.75
N ARG A 63 -7.52 -0.31 -37.06
CA ARG A 63 -6.80 0.46 -38.07
C ARG A 63 -7.27 1.91 -38.00
N GLU A 64 -6.36 2.83 -38.29
CA GLU A 64 -6.59 4.26 -38.28
C GLU A 64 -7.83 4.64 -39.13
N GLY A 65 -8.77 5.40 -38.56
CA GLY A 65 -9.90 5.98 -39.28
C GLY A 65 -11.26 5.26 -39.25
N LYS A 66 -11.42 4.08 -38.62
CA LYS A 66 -12.73 3.41 -38.48
C LYS A 66 -13.21 3.32 -37.02
N LYS A 67 -14.47 3.66 -36.78
CA LYS A 67 -15.14 3.58 -35.46
C LYS A 67 -15.88 2.23 -35.36
N TYR A 68 -15.61 1.46 -34.31
CA TYR A 68 -16.19 0.12 -34.10
C TYR A 68 -16.93 0.05 -32.76
N PRO A 69 -17.91 -0.84 -32.64
CA PRO A 69 -18.58 -1.10 -31.37
C PRO A 69 -17.61 -1.70 -30.34
N ASP A 70 -17.73 -1.27 -29.09
CA ASP A 70 -16.88 -1.75 -28.00
C ASP A 70 -17.16 -3.21 -27.65
N LEU A 71 -18.44 -3.58 -27.52
CA LEU A 71 -18.86 -4.95 -27.22
C LEU A 71 -20.20 -5.26 -27.91
N LEU A 72 -20.26 -6.38 -28.62
CA LEU A 72 -21.51 -6.97 -29.09
C LEU A 72 -21.96 -8.00 -28.06
N ILE A 73 -23.19 -7.89 -27.56
CA ILE A 73 -23.75 -8.82 -26.57
C ILE A 73 -24.96 -9.55 -27.15
N PRO A 74 -25.26 -10.79 -26.72
CA PRO A 74 -26.47 -11.49 -27.16
C PRO A 74 -27.71 -10.63 -26.95
N SER A 75 -28.50 -10.42 -28.00
CA SER A 75 -29.70 -9.59 -27.88
C SER A 75 -30.80 -10.32 -27.11
N LYS A 76 -31.56 -9.57 -26.33
CA LYS A 76 -32.85 -10.02 -25.79
C LYS A 76 -34.03 -9.63 -26.69
N THR A 77 -33.79 -8.90 -27.78
CA THR A 77 -34.81 -8.38 -28.67
C THR A 77 -35.07 -9.39 -29.79
N GLU A 78 -36.33 -9.77 -29.98
CA GLU A 78 -36.73 -10.70 -31.05
C GLU A 78 -36.36 -10.13 -32.43
N GLY A 79 -35.76 -10.97 -33.28
CA GLY A 79 -35.29 -10.58 -34.61
C GLY A 79 -33.97 -9.80 -34.65
N LYS A 80 -33.34 -9.56 -33.50
CA LYS A 80 -32.02 -8.95 -33.41
C LYS A 80 -31.02 -9.94 -32.85
N GLU A 81 -29.88 -10.13 -33.52
CA GLU A 81 -28.88 -11.11 -33.09
C GLU A 81 -28.02 -10.58 -31.93
N TYR A 82 -27.57 -9.32 -32.04
CA TYR A 82 -26.70 -8.68 -31.05
C TYR A 82 -27.19 -7.28 -30.67
N GLU A 83 -26.94 -6.89 -29.42
CA GLU A 83 -27.00 -5.50 -28.99
C GLU A 83 -25.59 -4.92 -28.86
N ILE A 84 -25.46 -3.63 -29.17
CA ILE A 84 -24.19 -2.92 -29.17
C ILE A 84 -24.05 -2.13 -27.88
N VAL A 85 -22.98 -2.38 -27.13
CA VAL A 85 -22.61 -1.64 -25.93
C VAL A 85 -21.44 -0.73 -26.26
N GLU A 86 -21.56 0.56 -25.91
CA GLU A 86 -20.44 1.51 -25.80
C GLU A 86 -20.05 1.62 -24.33
N LEU A 87 -18.77 1.48 -24.01
CA LEU A 87 -18.27 1.59 -22.65
C LEU A 87 -17.57 2.93 -22.41
N ARG A 88 -17.85 3.55 -21.26
CA ARG A 88 -17.13 4.70 -20.74
C ARG A 88 -16.63 4.39 -19.34
N THR A 89 -15.34 4.10 -19.25
CA THR A 89 -14.67 3.84 -17.96
C THR A 89 -14.13 5.13 -17.39
N HIS A 90 -14.61 5.48 -16.21
CA HIS A 90 -14.10 6.58 -15.41
C HIS A 90 -13.62 6.06 -14.06
N THR A 91 -12.49 6.57 -13.59
CA THR A 91 -11.99 6.22 -12.25
C THR A 91 -12.72 7.00 -11.18
N SER A 92 -13.12 8.24 -11.51
CA SER A 92 -14.03 9.06 -10.72
C SER A 92 -15.45 8.53 -10.83
N GLU A 93 -16.24 8.76 -9.79
CA GLU A 93 -17.67 8.48 -9.72
C GLU A 93 -18.48 9.23 -10.82
N LEU A 94 -19.59 9.87 -10.49
CA LEU A 94 -20.45 10.54 -11.48
C LEU A 94 -19.89 11.88 -12.01
N LYS A 95 -18.64 12.23 -11.67
CA LYS A 95 -17.97 13.49 -12.07
C LYS A 95 -18.00 13.73 -13.58
N TYR A 96 -17.87 12.68 -14.38
CA TYR A 96 -17.85 12.77 -15.85
C TYR A 96 -19.17 12.35 -16.52
N LEU A 97 -20.20 12.00 -15.74
CA LEU A 97 -21.48 11.52 -16.26
C LEU A 97 -22.08 12.51 -17.25
N ARG A 98 -22.23 13.77 -16.85
CA ARG A 98 -22.80 14.82 -17.71
C ARG A 98 -22.03 14.99 -19.02
N ARG A 99 -20.69 14.91 -18.96
CA ARG A 99 -19.84 15.00 -20.16
C ARG A 99 -20.11 13.87 -21.15
N GLU A 100 -20.33 12.65 -20.66
CA GLU A 100 -20.64 11.52 -21.55
C GLU A 100 -22.10 11.55 -22.02
N LEU A 101 -23.06 11.95 -21.18
CA LEU A 101 -24.47 12.13 -21.57
C LEU A 101 -24.68 13.23 -22.62
N ASN A 102 -23.83 14.26 -22.63
CA ASN A 102 -23.83 15.28 -23.69
C ASN A 102 -23.47 14.70 -25.07
N LYS A 103 -22.80 13.55 -25.13
CA LYS A 103 -22.43 12.86 -26.37
C LYS A 103 -23.42 11.76 -26.75
N ARG A 104 -24.53 11.60 -26.03
CA ARG A 104 -25.42 10.44 -26.13
C ARG A 104 -26.00 10.22 -27.52
N GLU A 105 -26.36 11.28 -28.24
CA GLU A 105 -26.87 11.18 -29.61
C GLU A 105 -25.85 10.51 -30.54
N LYS A 106 -24.58 10.94 -30.47
CA LYS A 106 -23.49 10.34 -31.24
C LYS A 106 -23.15 8.91 -30.81
N ILE A 107 -23.36 8.58 -29.54
CA ILE A 107 -23.14 7.24 -29.00
C ILE A 107 -24.24 6.31 -29.53
N PHE A 108 -25.50 6.67 -29.26
CA PHE A 108 -26.69 5.90 -29.61
C PHE A 108 -27.01 5.87 -31.11
N ALA A 109 -26.40 6.72 -31.92
CA ALA A 109 -26.38 6.56 -33.38
C ALA A 109 -25.82 5.19 -33.81
N SER A 110 -24.92 4.61 -33.02
CA SER A 110 -24.25 3.33 -33.32
C SER A 110 -24.33 2.29 -32.20
N SER A 111 -24.90 2.62 -31.04
CA SER A 111 -25.01 1.70 -29.90
C SER A 111 -26.42 1.61 -29.34
N ASP A 112 -26.72 0.49 -28.71
CA ASP A 112 -27.98 0.23 -28.00
C ASP A 112 -27.89 0.59 -26.53
N TYR A 113 -26.69 0.50 -25.95
CA TYR A 113 -26.42 0.87 -24.57
C TYR A 113 -25.17 1.73 -24.46
N LEU A 114 -25.20 2.63 -23.47
CA LEU A 114 -24.04 3.30 -22.91
C LEU A 114 -23.81 2.71 -21.52
N TYR A 115 -22.67 2.05 -21.34
CA TYR A 115 -22.23 1.56 -20.04
C TYR A 115 -21.31 2.59 -19.42
N PHE A 116 -21.72 3.17 -18.31
CA PHE A 116 -20.90 4.11 -17.54
C PHE A 116 -20.33 3.39 -16.33
N ALA A 117 -19.01 3.18 -16.32
CA ALA A 117 -18.33 2.47 -15.24
C ALA A 117 -17.58 3.45 -14.34
N TYR A 118 -17.70 3.27 -13.03
CA TYR A 118 -16.98 4.03 -12.00
C TYR A 118 -16.66 3.18 -10.78
N PHE A 119 -15.83 3.71 -9.88
CA PHE A 119 -15.42 2.99 -8.69
C PHE A 119 -15.89 3.65 -7.39
N LEU A 120 -16.29 2.81 -6.44
CA LEU A 120 -16.48 3.17 -5.04
C LEU A 120 -15.41 2.49 -4.17
N ARG A 121 -15.24 3.02 -2.98
CA ARG A 121 -14.33 2.50 -1.97
C ARG A 121 -15.01 2.52 -0.60
N ARG A 122 -14.84 1.43 0.15
CA ARG A 122 -15.16 1.35 1.58
C ARG A 122 -14.15 2.19 2.37
N VAL A 123 -14.66 3.15 3.12
CA VAL A 123 -13.89 4.07 3.96
C VAL A 123 -14.52 4.17 5.35
N TRP A 124 -13.71 4.54 6.34
CA TRP A 124 -14.22 4.89 7.66
C TRP A 124 -14.77 6.31 7.57
N LYS A 125 -15.91 6.55 8.21
CA LYS A 125 -16.47 7.90 8.36
C LYS A 125 -15.55 8.79 9.20
N GLU A 126 -14.85 8.18 10.16
CA GLU A 126 -13.81 8.84 10.94
C GLU A 126 -12.51 8.92 10.13
N LYS A 127 -12.12 10.14 9.75
CA LYS A 127 -11.04 10.43 8.79
C LYS A 127 -9.64 9.98 9.19
N ASN A 128 -9.45 9.46 10.42
CA ASN A 128 -8.13 9.14 10.97
C ASN A 128 -7.76 7.65 10.89
N GLU A 129 -8.70 6.78 10.53
CA GLU A 129 -8.43 5.35 10.39
C GLU A 129 -8.38 4.94 8.91
N ILE A 130 -7.44 4.07 8.57
CA ILE A 130 -7.35 3.46 7.24
C ILE A 130 -8.01 2.08 7.36
N LEU A 131 -9.00 1.74 6.53
CA LEU A 131 -9.47 0.35 6.42
C LEU A 131 -8.34 -0.49 5.84
N LYS A 132 -7.58 -1.12 6.73
CA LYS A 132 -6.47 -2.05 6.39
C LYS A 132 -6.85 -3.52 6.57
N VAL A 133 -7.96 -3.79 7.27
CA VAL A 133 -8.30 -5.13 7.78
C VAL A 133 -9.24 -5.89 6.86
N HIS A 134 -9.84 -5.22 5.86
CA HIS A 134 -10.84 -5.84 5.01
C HIS A 134 -10.26 -6.28 3.67
N GLU A 135 -10.53 -7.52 3.29
CA GLU A 135 -10.24 -8.03 1.95
C GLU A 135 -11.10 -7.35 0.86
N CYS A 136 -12.19 -6.68 1.26
CA CYS A 136 -13.22 -6.10 0.38
C CYS A 136 -13.25 -4.57 0.45
N ILE A 137 -12.33 -3.89 -0.24
CA ILE A 137 -12.17 -2.43 -0.16
C ILE A 137 -12.78 -1.71 -1.36
N TYR A 138 -12.71 -2.30 -2.55
CA TYR A 138 -13.06 -1.62 -3.80
C TYR A 138 -14.28 -2.23 -4.48
N TYR A 139 -15.04 -1.36 -5.12
CA TYR A 139 -16.27 -1.69 -5.82
C TYR A 139 -16.21 -1.07 -7.21
N LEU A 140 -16.56 -1.84 -8.23
CA LEU A 140 -16.76 -1.36 -9.59
C LEU A 140 -18.27 -1.33 -9.84
N VAL A 141 -18.80 -0.15 -10.12
CA VAL A 141 -20.20 0.05 -10.47
C VAL A 141 -20.31 0.30 -11.96
N ILE A 142 -21.30 -0.32 -12.60
CA ILE A 142 -21.64 -0.13 -14.00
C ILE A 142 -23.11 0.28 -14.09
N ILE A 143 -23.34 1.42 -14.72
CA ILE A 143 -24.67 1.92 -15.05
C ILE A 143 -24.93 1.58 -16.51
N SER A 144 -25.93 0.76 -16.77
CA SER A 144 -26.39 0.42 -18.11
C SER A 144 -27.49 1.39 -18.53
N ILE A 145 -27.20 2.24 -19.50
CA ILE A 145 -28.10 3.30 -19.96
C ILE A 145 -28.58 2.92 -21.37
N PRO A 146 -29.84 2.50 -21.54
CA PRO A 146 -30.35 2.08 -22.86
C PRO A 146 -30.62 3.29 -23.77
N LYS A 147 -30.52 3.07 -25.09
CA LYS A 147 -30.82 4.06 -26.13
C LYS A 147 -32.20 4.67 -26.02
N THR A 148 -33.18 3.95 -25.46
CA THR A 148 -34.54 4.48 -25.24
C THR A 148 -34.54 5.74 -24.37
N THR A 149 -33.52 5.94 -23.53
CA THR A 149 -33.34 7.14 -22.69
C THR A 149 -32.88 8.37 -23.49
N GLU A 150 -32.47 8.23 -24.75
CA GLU A 150 -32.01 9.35 -25.60
C GLU A 150 -33.05 10.48 -25.68
N LYS A 151 -34.33 10.09 -25.66
CA LYS A 151 -35.53 10.94 -25.72
C LYS A 151 -35.72 11.81 -24.47
N ILE A 152 -35.08 11.44 -23.36
CA ILE A 152 -35.27 12.07 -22.05
C ILE A 152 -34.43 13.35 -21.99
N PRO A 153 -34.98 14.47 -21.50
CA PRO A 153 -34.22 15.68 -21.27
C PRO A 153 -32.99 15.41 -20.42
N ILE A 154 -31.82 15.90 -20.84
CA ILE A 154 -30.54 15.52 -20.23
C ILE A 154 -30.45 15.83 -18.73
N ASN A 155 -31.05 16.93 -18.28
CA ASN A 155 -31.07 17.30 -16.85
C ASN A 155 -31.89 16.30 -16.03
N GLU A 156 -33.01 15.83 -16.59
CA GLU A 156 -33.88 14.86 -15.95
C GLU A 156 -33.20 13.48 -15.90
N LEU A 157 -32.58 13.06 -17.01
CA LEU A 157 -31.82 11.81 -17.08
C LEU A 157 -30.65 11.80 -16.08
N GLU A 158 -29.88 12.90 -16.01
CA GLU A 158 -28.77 13.02 -15.06
C GLU A 158 -29.23 12.94 -13.60
N ALA A 159 -30.33 13.62 -13.26
CA ALA A 159 -30.90 13.59 -11.92
C ALA A 159 -31.34 12.17 -11.53
N VAL A 160 -32.05 11.49 -12.44
CA VAL A 160 -32.49 10.10 -12.22
C VAL A 160 -31.30 9.16 -12.02
N ILE A 161 -30.25 9.28 -12.84
CA ILE A 161 -29.06 8.44 -12.67
C ILE A 161 -28.37 8.70 -11.34
N LYS A 162 -28.27 9.97 -10.91
CA LYS A 162 -27.67 10.33 -9.62
C LYS A 162 -28.46 9.78 -8.43
N MET A 163 -29.78 9.93 -8.44
CA MET A 163 -30.65 9.37 -7.40
C MET A 163 -30.56 7.84 -7.37
N GLY A 164 -30.63 7.20 -8.54
CA GLY A 164 -30.51 5.75 -8.64
C GLY A 164 -29.14 5.23 -8.19
N ALA A 165 -28.06 5.97 -8.45
CA ALA A 165 -26.71 5.62 -7.98
C ALA A 165 -26.58 5.75 -6.46
N GLU A 166 -27.22 6.75 -5.84
CA GLU A 166 -27.22 6.91 -4.39
C GLU A 166 -27.97 5.76 -3.70
N ASP A 167 -29.18 5.47 -4.15
CA ASP A 167 -29.99 4.36 -3.64
C ASP A 167 -29.29 3.01 -3.84
N PHE A 168 -28.70 2.81 -5.02
CA PHE A 168 -27.93 1.61 -5.32
C PHE A 168 -26.68 1.50 -4.44
N THR A 169 -25.99 2.60 -4.14
CA THR A 169 -24.81 2.59 -3.27
C THR A 169 -25.16 2.18 -1.83
N LYS A 170 -26.30 2.67 -1.31
CA LYS A 170 -26.82 2.24 0.00
C LYS A 170 -27.10 0.74 0.02
N LYS A 171 -27.79 0.25 -1.01
CA LYS A 171 -28.08 -1.19 -1.16
C LYS A 171 -26.80 -2.03 -1.23
N VAL A 172 -25.81 -1.61 -2.03
CA VAL A 172 -24.52 -2.32 -2.14
C VAL A 172 -23.80 -2.33 -0.80
N ALA A 173 -23.86 -1.24 -0.02
CA ALA A 173 -23.24 -1.19 1.29
C ALA A 173 -23.89 -2.18 2.28
N GLU A 174 -25.22 -2.24 2.31
CA GLU A 174 -25.98 -3.19 3.12
C GLU A 174 -25.65 -4.64 2.72
N GLU A 175 -25.72 -4.97 1.43
CA GLU A 175 -25.40 -6.31 0.91
C GLU A 175 -23.95 -6.72 1.16
N SER A 176 -23.05 -5.75 1.30
CA SER A 176 -21.62 -5.98 1.54
C SER A 176 -21.26 -6.01 3.02
N GLY A 177 -22.24 -5.94 3.93
CA GLY A 177 -22.01 -5.95 5.38
C GLY A 177 -21.16 -4.77 5.85
N ILE A 178 -21.38 -3.59 5.26
CA ILE A 178 -20.72 -2.36 5.69
C ILE A 178 -21.44 -1.85 6.94
N ASP A 179 -20.67 -1.54 7.98
CA ASP A 179 -21.20 -0.94 9.21
C ASP A 179 -21.61 0.50 8.90
N SER A 180 -22.91 0.73 8.69
CA SER A 180 -23.43 2.05 8.32
C SER A 180 -23.21 3.13 9.38
N VAL A 181 -22.83 2.78 10.62
CA VAL A 181 -22.48 3.74 11.67
C VAL A 181 -21.04 4.21 11.50
N LYS A 182 -20.11 3.28 11.22
CA LYS A 182 -18.66 3.57 11.23
C LYS A 182 -18.07 3.77 9.83
N GLU A 183 -18.70 3.19 8.82
CA GLU A 183 -18.16 3.05 7.48
C GLU A 183 -19.15 3.54 6.43
N GLU A 184 -18.63 3.81 5.24
CA GLU A 184 -19.41 4.18 4.08
C GLU A 184 -18.71 3.81 2.77
N LEU A 185 -19.47 3.83 1.67
CA LEU A 185 -18.95 3.73 0.31
C LEU A 185 -18.88 5.12 -0.31
N LEU A 186 -17.67 5.54 -0.69
CA LEU A 186 -17.47 6.81 -1.38
C LEU A 186 -16.87 6.60 -2.77
N GLY A 187 -17.23 7.48 -3.70
CA GLY A 187 -16.56 7.63 -4.97
C GLY A 187 -15.08 7.96 -4.79
N VAL A 188 -14.21 7.30 -5.57
CA VAL A 188 -12.77 7.61 -5.57
C VAL A 188 -12.44 8.47 -6.77
N GLU A 189 -11.72 9.59 -6.61
CA GLU A 189 -11.39 10.43 -7.77
C GLU A 189 -10.53 9.69 -8.82
N ASN A 190 -9.45 9.04 -8.37
CA ASN A 190 -8.57 8.27 -9.24
C ASN A 190 -8.18 6.95 -8.59
N MET A 191 -9.03 5.93 -8.78
CA MET A 191 -8.84 4.61 -8.20
C MET A 191 -7.44 4.04 -8.42
N PHE A 192 -6.92 4.06 -9.64
CA PHE A 192 -5.59 3.50 -9.94
C PHE A 192 -4.47 4.24 -9.21
N LYS A 193 -4.51 5.57 -9.19
CA LYS A 193 -3.51 6.37 -8.47
C LYS A 193 -3.60 6.10 -6.96
N THR A 194 -4.79 6.01 -6.40
CA THR A 194 -5.01 5.72 -4.99
C THR A 194 -4.42 4.35 -4.61
N VAL A 195 -4.76 3.29 -5.35
CA VAL A 195 -4.25 1.94 -5.08
C VAL A 195 -2.72 1.86 -5.24
N ASP A 196 -2.14 2.50 -6.27
CA ASP A 196 -0.68 2.52 -6.45
C ASP A 196 0.04 3.26 -5.31
N LEU A 197 -0.51 4.38 -4.84
CA LEU A 197 0.04 5.11 -3.69
C LEU A 197 -0.04 4.28 -2.40
N GLU A 198 -1.13 3.54 -2.19
CA GLU A 198 -1.31 2.65 -1.05
C GLU A 198 -0.30 1.52 -1.04
N ARG A 199 -0.08 0.87 -2.18
CA ARG A 199 0.95 -0.17 -2.32
C ARG A 199 2.33 0.38 -1.98
N ARG A 200 2.71 1.54 -2.55
CA ARG A 200 4.02 2.17 -2.26
C ARG A 200 4.17 2.57 -0.81
N LEU A 201 3.09 3.02 -0.17
CA LEU A 201 3.09 3.37 1.25
C LEU A 201 3.36 2.12 2.09
N GLU A 202 2.77 0.98 1.73
CA GLU A 202 2.99 -0.28 2.45
C GLU A 202 4.42 -0.80 2.27
N GLU A 203 4.95 -0.78 1.04
CA GLU A 203 6.36 -1.12 0.77
C GLU A 203 7.32 -0.26 1.61
N LYS A 204 7.02 1.03 1.77
CA LYS A 204 7.81 1.94 2.62
C LYS A 204 7.71 1.59 4.10
N LYS A 205 6.54 1.20 4.62
CA LYS A 205 6.40 0.79 6.02
C LYS A 205 7.17 -0.50 6.30
N ASP A 206 7.12 -1.46 5.39
CA ASP A 206 7.90 -2.70 5.53
C ASP A 206 9.40 -2.42 5.50
N LEU A 207 9.84 -1.47 4.67
CA LEU A 207 11.22 -1.00 4.67
C LEU A 207 11.60 -0.34 6.01
N ILE A 208 10.70 0.47 6.59
CA ILE A 208 10.92 1.11 7.90
C ILE A 208 11.05 0.04 8.99
N ARG A 209 10.13 -0.93 9.07
CA ARG A 209 10.19 -2.03 10.04
C ARG A 209 11.51 -2.81 9.95
N LYS A 210 11.97 -3.10 8.72
CA LYS A 210 13.28 -3.75 8.51
C LYS A 210 14.43 -2.90 9.03
N LYS A 211 14.39 -1.58 8.81
CA LYS A 211 15.41 -0.67 9.33
C LYS A 211 15.38 -0.57 10.85
N GLU A 212 14.20 -0.56 11.47
CA GLU A 212 14.04 -0.59 12.93
C GLU A 212 14.64 -1.86 13.53
N SER A 213 14.40 -3.03 12.92
CA SER A 213 15.04 -4.29 13.33
C SER A 213 16.58 -4.21 13.28
N VAL A 214 17.14 -3.65 12.20
CA VAL A 214 18.59 -3.49 12.06
C VAL A 214 19.17 -2.50 13.09
N ILE A 215 18.41 -1.45 13.45
CA ILE A 215 18.81 -0.52 14.50
C ILE A 215 18.85 -1.25 15.85
N GLN A 216 17.83 -2.04 16.17
CA GLN A 216 17.78 -2.82 17.40
C GLN A 216 18.97 -3.78 17.53
N GLU A 217 19.30 -4.52 16.46
CA GLU A 217 20.46 -5.40 16.42
C GLU A 217 21.78 -4.64 16.68
N LYS A 218 21.92 -3.44 16.12
CA LYS A 218 23.11 -2.60 16.35
C LYS A 218 23.19 -2.09 17.78
N GLU A 219 22.07 -1.72 18.39
CA GLU A 219 22.03 -1.31 19.80
C GLU A 219 22.45 -2.45 20.72
N ASP A 220 22.02 -3.68 20.44
CA ASP A 220 22.41 -4.84 21.23
C ASP A 220 23.91 -5.16 21.10
N VAL A 221 24.48 -5.03 19.89
CA VAL A 221 25.93 -5.13 19.67
C VAL A 221 26.71 -4.02 20.40
N ILE A 222 26.17 -2.81 20.47
CA ILE A 222 26.79 -1.71 21.22
C ILE A 222 26.82 -2.04 22.71
N LYS A 223 25.70 -2.51 23.29
CA LYS A 223 25.64 -2.93 24.71
C LYS A 223 26.64 -4.04 25.02
N GLU A 224 26.79 -5.03 24.13
CA GLU A 224 27.77 -6.09 24.30
C GLU A 224 29.20 -5.53 24.32
N LYS A 225 29.53 -4.61 23.41
CA LYS A 225 30.84 -3.95 23.39
C LYS A 225 31.08 -3.09 24.63
N GLU A 226 30.08 -2.39 25.13
CA GLU A 226 30.17 -1.62 26.38
C GLU A 226 30.46 -2.54 27.57
N SER A 227 29.80 -3.70 27.66
CA SER A 227 30.07 -4.69 28.70
C SER A 227 31.51 -5.23 28.63
N VAL A 228 32.01 -5.52 27.43
CA VAL A 228 33.41 -5.96 27.23
C VAL A 228 34.41 -4.86 27.62
N ILE A 229 34.09 -3.58 27.36
CA ILE A 229 34.94 -2.45 27.79
C ILE A 229 34.99 -2.37 29.31
N GLN A 230 33.85 -2.47 30.00
CA GLN A 230 33.78 -2.46 31.47
C GLN A 230 34.58 -3.60 32.09
N GLU A 231 34.50 -4.80 31.52
CA GLU A 231 35.30 -5.95 31.98
C GLU A 231 36.81 -5.67 31.85
N LYS A 232 37.25 -5.12 30.72
CA LYS A 232 38.65 -4.74 30.50
C LYS A 232 39.13 -3.65 31.45
N GLU A 233 38.30 -2.67 31.76
CA GLU A 233 38.60 -1.64 32.76
C GLU A 233 38.82 -2.26 34.15
N GLY A 234 37.97 -3.22 34.54
CA GLY A 234 38.15 -3.98 35.80
C GLY A 234 39.49 -4.72 35.86
N VAL A 235 39.86 -5.41 34.77
CA VAL A 235 41.16 -6.12 34.68
C VAL A 235 42.35 -5.14 34.77
N ILE A 236 42.23 -3.93 34.20
CA ILE A 236 43.27 -2.90 34.31
C ILE A 236 43.42 -2.45 35.77
N GLN A 237 42.32 -2.16 36.46
CA GLN A 237 42.33 -1.75 37.87
C GLN A 237 42.98 -2.80 38.78
N GLU A 238 42.69 -4.08 38.54
CA GLU A 238 43.32 -5.19 39.27
C GLU A 238 44.84 -5.23 39.05
N LYS A 239 45.29 -5.11 37.79
CA LYS A 239 46.73 -5.05 37.47
C LYS A 239 47.42 -3.86 38.11
N GLU A 240 46.79 -2.68 38.14
CA GLU A 240 47.33 -1.51 38.84
C GLU A 240 47.47 -1.75 40.35
N SER A 241 46.52 -2.44 40.97
CA SER A 241 46.61 -2.82 42.38
C SER A 241 47.83 -3.73 42.64
N VAL A 242 47.99 -4.77 41.82
CA VAL A 242 49.14 -5.69 41.91
C VAL A 242 50.48 -4.95 41.72
N ILE A 243 50.56 -4.00 40.79
CA ILE A 243 51.77 -3.17 40.60
C ILE A 243 52.08 -2.37 41.87
N ARG A 244 51.08 -1.70 42.46
CA ARG A 244 51.24 -0.92 43.71
C ARG A 244 51.73 -1.78 44.86
N GLU A 245 51.25 -3.02 44.99
CA GLU A 245 51.74 -3.97 46.00
C GLU A 245 53.20 -4.36 45.76
N LYS A 246 53.57 -4.69 44.51
CA LYS A 246 54.96 -5.00 44.16
C LYS A 246 55.90 -3.84 44.45
N GLU A 247 55.49 -2.60 44.17
CA GLU A 247 56.28 -1.40 44.49
C GLU A 247 56.51 -1.25 46.01
N LYS A 248 55.51 -1.54 46.84
CA LYS A 248 55.68 -1.54 48.31
C LYS A 248 56.70 -2.58 48.74
N VAL A 249 56.61 -3.81 48.23
CA VAL A 249 57.56 -4.90 48.52
C VAL A 249 58.99 -4.53 48.09
N ILE A 250 59.16 -3.89 46.93
CA ILE A 250 60.48 -3.41 46.48
C ILE A 250 61.05 -2.38 47.46
N LYS A 251 60.25 -1.38 47.86
CA LYS A 251 60.68 -0.36 48.84
C LYS A 251 61.09 -0.98 50.19
N GLU A 252 60.40 -2.01 50.64
CA GLU A 252 60.78 -2.74 51.86
C GLU A 252 62.11 -3.48 51.69
N LYS A 253 62.31 -4.18 50.57
CA LYS A 253 63.58 -4.85 50.26
C LYS A 253 64.75 -3.86 50.19
N GLU A 254 64.54 -2.69 49.57
CA GLU A 254 65.56 -1.63 49.53
C GLU A 254 65.96 -1.13 50.92
N LYS A 255 65.01 -1.00 51.85
CA LYS A 255 65.31 -0.64 53.25
C LYS A 255 66.18 -1.72 53.93
N VAL A 256 65.81 -2.99 53.77
CA VAL A 256 66.56 -4.13 54.32
C VAL A 256 67.99 -4.18 53.75
N ILE A 257 68.16 -3.91 52.44
CA ILE A 257 69.49 -3.85 51.82
C ILE A 257 70.33 -2.73 52.45
N LYS A 258 69.77 -1.52 52.60
CA LYS A 258 70.46 -0.39 53.26
C LYS A 258 70.87 -0.69 54.70
N GLU A 259 70.04 -1.41 55.45
CA GLU A 259 70.37 -1.86 56.81
C GLU A 259 71.54 -2.85 56.80
N LYS A 260 71.50 -3.86 55.92
CA LYS A 260 72.60 -4.82 55.76
C LYS A 260 73.91 -4.14 55.36
N GLU A 261 73.88 -3.17 54.45
CA GLU A 261 75.05 -2.38 54.07
C GLU A 261 75.65 -1.61 55.24
N LYS A 262 74.83 -1.05 56.14
CA LYS A 262 75.32 -0.40 57.37
C LYS A 262 76.02 -1.40 58.28
N VAL A 263 75.42 -2.56 58.52
CA VAL A 263 76.00 -3.63 59.35
C VAL A 263 77.33 -4.12 58.77
N ILE A 264 77.44 -4.28 57.44
CA ILE A 264 78.70 -4.66 56.78
C ILE A 264 79.78 -3.60 57.03
N LYS A 265 79.45 -2.31 56.84
CA LYS A 265 80.40 -1.21 57.11
C LYS A 265 80.86 -1.16 58.57
N GLU A 266 79.98 -1.45 59.52
CA GLU A 266 80.33 -1.56 60.94
C GLU A 266 81.31 -2.71 61.18
N LYS A 267 81.01 -3.91 60.66
CA LYS A 267 81.93 -5.05 60.76
C LYS A 267 83.28 -4.80 60.08
N GLU A 268 83.30 -4.14 58.93
CA GLU A 268 84.55 -3.76 58.26
C GLU A 268 85.40 -2.82 59.14
N ARG A 269 84.77 -1.88 59.85
CA ARG A 269 85.45 -0.99 60.81
C ARG A 269 86.00 -1.76 62.01
N GLU A 270 85.21 -2.67 62.58
CA GLU A 270 85.64 -3.53 63.70
C GLU A 270 86.84 -4.40 63.30
N ILE A 271 86.79 -5.04 62.13
CA ILE A 271 87.92 -5.84 61.61
C ILE A 271 89.16 -4.97 61.43
N LYS A 272 89.02 -3.74 60.91
CA LYS A 272 90.14 -2.80 60.76
C LYS A 272 90.74 -2.40 62.11
N GLN A 273 89.91 -2.16 63.12
CA GLN A 273 90.37 -1.87 64.48
C GLN A 273 91.11 -3.05 65.10
N LEU A 274 90.57 -4.26 64.97
CA LEU A 274 91.21 -5.49 65.47
C LEU A 274 92.57 -5.74 64.79
N LYS A 275 92.67 -5.53 63.47
CA LYS A 275 93.96 -5.61 62.75
C LYS A 275 94.99 -4.63 63.28
N ASN A 276 94.58 -3.37 63.51
CA ASN A 276 95.46 -2.34 64.08
C ASN A 276 95.91 -2.62 65.53
N GLN A 277 95.28 -3.55 66.25
CA GLN A 277 95.67 -3.96 67.60
C GLN A 277 96.62 -5.17 67.61
N LEU A 278 96.75 -5.86 66.47
CA LEU A 278 97.58 -7.04 66.27
C LEU A 278 98.94 -6.71 65.63
N ASP A 279 99.08 -5.51 65.04
CA ASP A 279 100.32 -4.92 64.52
C ASP A 279 101.00 -4.02 65.57
#